data_AF-A0AAW9KFI4-F1
#
_entry.id   AF-A0AAW9KFI4-F1
#
_cell.length_a   1.000
_cell.length_b   1.000
_cell.length_c   1.000
_cell.angle_alpha   90.00
_cell.angle_beta   90.00
_cell.angle_gamma   90.00
#
_symmetry.space_group_name_H-M   'P 1'
#
loop_
_entity.id
_entity.type
_entity.pdbx_description
1 polymer ?
#
loop_
_entity_poly.entity_id
_entity_poly.type
_entity_poly.pdbx_seq_one_letter_code
_entity_poly.pdbx_strand_id
1 'polypeptide(L)'
;MKNNLFKKFMEFGIGSIITLILGFISSPIITRMISPEENGKFGMFNTVTNLLLVIGMLGLDQAYVRYYYDEEEENRGKLLRNCIKLPLIINLFVGVLIIVFYKPIS
;
A
#
# COMPACT_ATOMS: atom_id res chain seq x y z
N MET A 1 -11.94 2.92 -32.64
CA MET A 1 -11.29 2.04 -31.63
C MET A 1 -9.97 2.58 -31.06
N LYS A 2 -9.13 3.33 -31.80
CA LYS A 2 -7.82 3.84 -31.32
C LYS A 2 -7.89 4.88 -30.18
N ASN A 3 -8.91 5.75 -30.15
CA ASN A 3 -9.04 6.80 -29.13
C ASN A 3 -9.44 6.29 -27.72
N ASN A 4 -10.12 5.15 -27.62
CA ASN A 4 -10.56 4.62 -26.31
C ASN A 4 -9.41 4.04 -25.48
N LEU A 5 -8.40 3.46 -26.13
CA LEU A 5 -7.23 2.93 -25.42
C LEU A 5 -6.36 4.04 -24.86
N PHE A 6 -6.10 5.09 -25.66
CA PHE A 6 -5.35 6.26 -25.19
C PHE A 6 -6.09 6.98 -24.07
N LYS A 7 -7.42 7.13 -24.18
CA LYS A 7 -8.24 7.72 -23.11
C LYS A 7 -8.19 6.90 -21.82
N LYS A 8 -8.35 5.58 -21.89
CA LYS A 8 -8.22 4.70 -20.72
C LYS A 8 -6.81 4.74 -20.12
N PHE A 9 -5.78 4.73 -20.96
CA PHE A 9 -4.39 4.86 -20.51
C PHE A 9 -4.16 6.17 -19.75
N MET A 10 -4.68 7.28 -20.26
CA MET A 10 -4.65 8.56 -19.55
C MET A 10 -5.45 8.49 -18.25
N GLU A 11 -6.65 7.92 -18.24
CA GLU A 11 -7.48 7.77 -17.03
C GLU A 11 -6.77 6.95 -15.93
N PHE A 12 -6.08 5.85 -16.28
CA PHE A 12 -5.26 5.08 -15.33
C PHE A 12 -3.95 5.80 -14.96
N GLY A 13 -3.33 6.51 -15.91
CA GLY A 13 -2.01 7.11 -15.76
C GLY A 13 -1.99 8.46 -15.03
N ILE A 14 -3.09 9.22 -15.05
CA ILE A 14 -3.19 10.54 -14.41
C ILE A 14 -2.86 10.44 -12.91
N GLY A 15 -3.34 9.41 -12.20
CA GLY A 15 -3.04 9.22 -10.78
C GLY A 15 -1.53 9.06 -10.51
N SER A 16 -0.85 8.26 -11.36
CA SER A 16 0.60 8.06 -11.27
C SER A 16 1.38 9.34 -11.59
N ILE A 17 0.94 10.11 -12.58
CA ILE A 17 1.57 11.39 -12.95
C ILE A 17 1.43 12.40 -11.81
N ILE A 18 0.26 12.51 -11.20
CA ILE A 18 0.03 13.38 -10.03
C ILE A 18 0.95 12.97 -8.88
N THR A 19 1.02 11.68 -8.57
CA THR A 19 1.88 11.15 -7.51
C THR A 19 3.36 11.44 -7.77
N LEU A 20 3.79 11.35 -9.03
CA LEU A 20 5.16 11.67 -9.44
C LEU A 20 5.49 13.15 -9.25
N ILE A 21 4.60 14.06 -9.68
CA ILE A 21 4.80 15.51 -9.52
C ILE A 21 4.86 15.86 -8.03
N LEU A 22 3.94 15.32 -7.23
CA LEU A 22 3.94 15.54 -5.79
C LEU A 22 5.24 15.02 -5.15
N GLY A 23 5.66 13.80 -5.45
CA GLY A 23 6.91 13.23 -4.93
C GLY A 23 8.14 14.05 -5.34
N PHE A 24 8.19 14.53 -6.58
CA PHE A 24 9.27 15.36 -7.10
C PHE A 24 9.37 16.71 -6.38
N ILE A 25 8.23 17.34 -6.05
CA ILE A 25 8.19 18.60 -5.30
C ILE A 25 8.46 18.37 -3.81
N SER A 26 7.91 17.30 -3.22
CA SER A 26 8.11 16.96 -1.82
C SER A 26 9.56 16.62 -1.50
N SER A 27 10.29 15.95 -2.40
CA SER A 27 11.69 15.55 -2.17
C SER A 27 12.63 16.71 -1.79
N PRO A 28 12.74 17.83 -2.56
CA PRO A 28 13.58 18.96 -2.19
C PRO A 28 13.05 19.73 -0.97
N ILE A 29 11.74 19.74 -0.72
CA ILE A 29 11.15 20.36 0.47
C ILE A 29 11.60 19.60 1.71
N ILE A 30 11.38 18.28 1.75
CA ILE A 30 11.74 17.41 2.87
C ILE A 30 13.25 17.45 3.12
N THR A 31 14.07 17.36 2.06
CA THR A 31 15.53 17.37 2.18
C THR A 31 16.10 18.69 2.70
N ARG A 32 15.38 19.82 2.53
CA ARG A 32 15.77 21.11 3.11
C ARG A 32 15.26 21.31 4.53
N MET A 33 14.15 20.70 4.90
CA MET A 33 13.51 20.85 6.21
C MET A 33 14.05 19.87 7.25
N ILE A 34 14.48 18.68 6.83
CA ILE A 34 14.87 17.56 7.71
C ILE A 34 16.35 17.28 7.52
N SER A 35 17.05 16.98 8.62
CA SER A 35 18.46 16.57 8.55
C SER A 35 18.61 15.25 7.78
N PRO A 36 19.76 15.01 7.12
CA PRO A 36 20.00 13.76 6.41
C PRO A 36 19.87 12.51 7.29
N GLU A 37 20.23 12.62 8.57
CA GLU A 37 20.14 11.52 9.54
C GLU A 37 18.68 11.12 9.82
N GLU A 38 17.81 12.10 10.09
CA GLU A 38 16.38 11.84 10.34
C GLU A 38 15.66 11.33 9.09
N ASN A 39 16.03 11.84 7.91
CA ASN A 39 15.52 11.33 6.64
C ASN A 39 15.94 9.88 6.39
N GLY A 40 17.17 9.49 6.80
CA GLY A 40 17.64 8.11 6.75
C GLY A 40 16.83 7.17 7.64
N LYS A 41 16.55 7.58 8.89
CA LYS A 41 15.69 6.83 9.82
C LYS A 41 14.28 6.65 9.27
N PHE A 42 13.70 7.70 8.72
CA PHE A 42 12.39 7.62 8.06
C PHE A 42 12.41 6.67 6.85
N GLY A 43 13.46 6.72 6.03
CA GLY A 43 13.64 5.79 4.91
C GLY A 43 13.66 4.33 5.36
N MET A 44 14.41 4.00 6.41
CA MET A 44 14.44 2.65 6.98
C MET A 44 13.08 2.23 7.52
N PHE A 45 12.38 3.11 8.23
CA PHE A 45 11.02 2.85 8.71
C PHE A 45 10.06 2.54 7.56
N ASN A 46 10.14 3.31 6.47
CA ASN A 46 9.33 3.09 5.28
C ASN A 46 9.66 1.74 4.60
N THR A 47 10.93 1.37 4.50
CA THR A 47 11.34 0.06 3.96
C THR A 47 10.76 -1.09 4.77
N VAL A 48 10.88 -1.06 6.11
CA VAL A 48 10.33 -2.09 6.99
C VAL A 48 8.81 -2.14 6.88
N THR A 49 8.14 -0.99 6.88
CA THR A 49 6.68 -0.91 6.77
C THR A 49 6.18 -1.50 5.44
N ASN A 50 6.85 -1.20 4.33
CA ASN A 50 6.49 -1.78 3.03
C ASN A 50 6.68 -3.30 3.00
N LEU A 51 7.76 -3.80 3.61
CA LEU A 51 7.99 -5.25 3.72
C LEU A 51 6.88 -5.91 4.55
N LEU A 52 6.52 -5.33 5.69
CA LEU A 52 5.41 -5.81 6.53
C LEU A 52 4.08 -5.79 5.78
N LEU A 53 3.84 -4.79 4.94
CA LEU A 53 2.61 -4.70 4.15
C LEU A 53 2.51 -5.81 3.10
N VAL A 54 3.60 -6.10 2.38
CA VAL A 54 3.65 -7.21 1.42
C VAL A 54 3.38 -8.55 2.11
N ILE A 55 4.05 -8.80 3.23
CA ILE A 55 3.88 -10.05 4.00
C ILE A 55 2.47 -10.11 4.61
N GLY A 56 1.96 -9.00 5.15
CA GLY A 56 0.66 -8.94 5.82
C GLY A 56 -0.53 -9.10 4.88
N MET A 57 -0.40 -8.68 3.62
CA MET A 57 -1.45 -8.85 2.61
C MET A 57 -1.49 -10.26 2.02
N LEU A 58 -0.38 -11.01 2.06
CA LEU A 58 -0.26 -12.37 1.48
C LEU A 58 -0.69 -12.46 0.00
N GLY A 59 -0.67 -11.34 -0.74
CA GLY A 59 -1.14 -11.26 -2.13
C GLY A 59 -2.66 -11.40 -2.31
N LEU A 60 -3.46 -11.27 -1.25
CA LEU A 60 -4.91 -11.41 -1.32
C LEU A 60 -5.60 -10.26 -2.07
N ASP A 61 -4.95 -9.11 -2.17
CA ASP A 61 -5.34 -8.01 -3.05
C ASP A 61 -5.33 -8.44 -4.53
N GLN A 62 -4.29 -9.15 -4.95
CA GLN A 62 -4.17 -9.69 -6.30
C GLN A 62 -5.11 -10.88 -6.52
N ALA A 63 -5.27 -11.74 -5.51
CA ALA A 63 -6.22 -12.85 -5.56
C ALA A 63 -7.67 -12.36 -5.67
N TYR A 64 -8.04 -11.31 -4.93
CA TYR A 64 -9.37 -10.71 -5.00
C TYR A 64 -9.68 -10.24 -6.43
N VAL A 65 -8.80 -9.46 -7.06
CA VAL A 65 -9.02 -8.95 -8.43
C VAL A 65 -9.17 -10.10 -9.43
N ARG A 66 -8.39 -11.17 -9.25
CA ARG A 66 -8.48 -12.37 -10.10
C ARG A 66 -9.84 -13.07 -9.98
N TYR A 67 -10.26 -13.40 -8.77
CA TYR A 67 -11.48 -14.17 -8.53
C TYR A 67 -12.77 -13.32 -8.59
N TYR A 68 -12.66 -11.99 -8.52
CA TYR A 68 -13.81 -11.09 -8.58
C TYR A 68 -14.64 -11.24 -9.86
N TYR A 69 -13.97 -11.48 -11.00
CA TYR A 69 -14.61 -11.64 -12.29
C TYR A 69 -15.13 -13.07 -12.53
N ASP A 70 -14.62 -14.05 -11.79
CA ASP A 70 -15.05 -15.46 -11.88
C ASP A 70 -16.25 -15.76 -10.97
N GLU A 71 -16.48 -14.94 -9.94
CA GLU A 71 -17.57 -15.10 -8.96
C GLU A 71 -18.89 -14.41 -9.38
N GLU A 72 -20.00 -15.01 -8.96
CA GLU A 72 -21.35 -14.46 -9.11
C GLU A 72 -21.52 -13.15 -8.32
N GLU A 73 -22.31 -12.22 -8.84
CA GLU A 73 -22.45 -10.88 -8.24
C GLU A 73 -22.91 -10.91 -6.78
N GLU A 74 -23.79 -11.85 -6.42
CA GLU A 74 -24.30 -12.03 -5.06
C GLU A 74 -23.21 -12.48 -4.07
N ASN A 75 -22.19 -13.19 -4.55
CA ASN A 75 -21.11 -13.76 -3.72
C ASN A 75 -19.85 -12.89 -3.65
N ARG A 76 -19.71 -11.85 -4.51
CA ARG A 76 -18.57 -10.91 -4.48
C ARG A 76 -18.35 -10.23 -3.13
N GLY A 77 -19.43 -9.92 -2.40
CA GLY A 77 -19.34 -9.35 -1.05
C GLY A 77 -18.72 -10.32 -0.04
N LYS A 78 -19.00 -11.63 -0.16
CA LYS A 78 -18.40 -12.67 0.67
C LYS A 78 -16.92 -12.87 0.33
N LEU A 79 -16.58 -12.84 -0.97
CA LEU A 79 -15.19 -12.90 -1.45
C LEU A 79 -14.36 -11.75 -0.84
N LEU A 80 -14.84 -10.52 -0.92
CA LEU A 80 -14.16 -9.35 -0.34
C LEU A 80 -13.90 -9.53 1.16
N ARG A 81 -14.93 -9.98 1.90
CA ARG A 81 -14.82 -10.19 3.34
C ARG A 81 -13.78 -11.27 3.67
N ASN A 82 -13.70 -12.34 2.89
CA ASN A 82 -12.69 -13.38 3.06
C ASN A 82 -11.27 -12.85 2.78
N CYS A 83 -11.10 -12.11 1.68
CA CYS A 83 -9.80 -11.53 1.31
C CYS A 83 -9.29 -10.48 2.31
N ILE A 84 -10.18 -9.68 2.92
CA ILE A 84 -9.79 -8.63 3.88
C ILE A 84 -9.63 -9.18 5.31
N LYS A 85 -10.40 -10.20 5.70
CA LYS A 85 -10.39 -10.69 7.08
C LYS A 85 -9.00 -11.14 7.54
N LEU A 86 -8.28 -11.89 6.71
CA LEU A 86 -6.96 -12.41 7.07
C LEU A 86 -5.88 -11.31 7.18
N PRO A 87 -5.70 -10.40 6.20
CA PRO A 87 -4.76 -9.29 6.30
C PRO A 87 -5.08 -8.34 7.44
N LEU A 88 -6.37 -8.12 7.74
CA LEU A 88 -6.78 -7.25 8.84
C LEU A 88 -6.39 -7.84 10.19
N ILE A 89 -6.59 -9.15 10.40
CA ILE A 89 -6.15 -9.85 11.62
C ILE A 89 -4.62 -9.79 11.76
N ILE A 90 -3.89 -10.04 10.67
CA ILE A 90 -2.41 -10.00 10.68
C ILE A 90 -1.92 -8.59 11.00
N ASN A 91 -2.47 -7.56 10.34
CA ASN A 91 -2.08 -6.17 10.60
C ASN A 91 -2.41 -5.74 12.03
N LEU A 92 -3.56 -6.15 12.56
CA LEU A 92 -3.92 -5.85 13.95
C LEU A 92 -2.95 -6.53 14.92
N PHE A 93 -2.61 -7.79 14.68
CA PHE A 93 -1.64 -8.54 15.49
C PHE A 93 -0.25 -7.89 15.45
N VAL A 94 0.27 -7.58 14.26
CA VAL A 94 1.56 -6.90 14.09
C VAL A 94 1.53 -5.52 14.75
N GLY A 95 0.43 -4.76 14.61
CA GLY A 95 0.27 -3.47 15.27
C GLY A 95 0.31 -3.58 16.80
N VAL A 96 -0.37 -4.57 17.37
CA VAL A 96 -0.29 -4.86 18.81
C VAL A 96 1.12 -5.23 19.24
N LEU A 97 1.83 -6.08 18.48
CA LEU A 97 3.22 -6.43 18.78
C LEU A 97 4.12 -5.19 18.78
N ILE A 98 3.99 -4.31 17.79
CA ILE A 98 4.77 -3.07 17.72
C ILE A 98 4.47 -2.18 18.93
N ILE A 99 3.21 -2.07 19.35
CA ILE A 99 2.82 -1.29 20.53
C ILE A 99 3.36 -1.90 21.82
N VAL A 100 3.35 -3.22 21.97
CA VAL A 100 3.89 -3.89 23.17
C VAL A 100 5.41 -3.76 23.24
N PHE A 101 6.09 -3.91 22.11
CA PHE A 101 7.55 -3.85 22.00
C PHE A 101 8.08 -2.47 21.61
N TYR A 102 7.28 -1.41 21.78
CA TYR A 102 7.68 -0.05 21.40
C TYR A 102 8.85 0.47 22.23
N LYS A 103 9.01 -0.05 23.46
CA LYS A 103 10.18 0.20 24.29
C LYS A 103 11.26 -0.81 23.94
N PRO A 104 12.54 -0.38 23.87
CA PRO A 104 13.64 -1.31 23.74
C PRO A 104 13.55 -2.32 24.89
N ILE A 105 13.42 -3.59 24.53
CA ILE A 105 13.71 -4.67 25.47
C ILE A 105 15.19 -4.49 25.78
N SER A 106 15.46 -4.20 27.06
CA SER A 106 16.75 -3.78 27.61
C SER A 106 18.01 -4.32 26.94
#